data_AF-E9I019-F1
#
_entry.id   AF-E9I019-F1
#
_cell.length_a   1.000
_cell.length_b   1.000
_cell.length_c   1.000
_cell.angle_alpha   90.00
_cell.angle_beta   90.00
_cell.angle_gamma   90.00
#
_symmetry.space_group_name_H-M   'P 1'
#
loop_
_entity.id
_entity.type
_entity.pdbx_description
1 polymer ?
#
loop_
_entity_poly.entity_id
_entity_poly.type
_entity_poly.pdbx_seq_one_letter_code
_entity_poly.pdbx_strand_id
1 'polypeptide(L)'
;MVHQLKASRSGTKGHMTRSIGLINGYANKVMNQQEANSLEVLEGKLKGLYETYVIASRDILEKLRASKATQEELDEEQTITLQTQDEILGARAIIKQKKQEWLDDERDRRLLTLFQATNQASNLAANQATSQAQMAQLIAQIVAAIPAPPAPVINVTAAPAPAPAVQSIRLPQRQIKHFRGDVLEWTQFWESFNAAVHSSSLSNVQKFDYLKEYLKGEAYLLVNNLELTDANYQVAIDE
;
A
#
# COMPACT_ATOMS: atom_id res chain seq x y z
N MET A 1 -35.49 -34.87 21.70
CA MET A 1 -35.25 -33.76 20.75
C MET A 1 -33.97 -32.98 21.07
N VAL A 2 -33.75 -32.49 22.30
CA VAL A 2 -32.52 -31.75 22.69
C VAL A 2 -31.23 -32.53 22.44
N HIS A 3 -31.19 -33.82 22.82
CA HIS A 3 -30.02 -34.67 22.56
C HIS A 3 -29.62 -34.76 21.08
N GLN A 4 -30.59 -34.81 20.15
CA GLN A 4 -30.30 -34.83 18.71
C GLN A 4 -29.68 -33.51 18.23
N LEU A 5 -30.16 -32.38 18.76
CA LEU A 5 -29.56 -31.06 18.45
C LEU A 5 -28.15 -30.94 19.03
N LYS A 6 -27.92 -31.38 20.27
CA LYS A 6 -26.59 -31.41 20.88
C LYS A 6 -25.62 -32.26 20.05
N ALA A 7 -26.05 -33.44 19.58
CA ALA A 7 -25.25 -34.31 18.71
C ALA A 7 -24.91 -33.64 17.36
N SER A 8 -25.91 -33.02 16.71
CA SER A 8 -25.70 -32.28 15.46
C SER A 8 -24.73 -31.10 15.64
N ARG A 9 -24.92 -30.27 16.68
CA ARG A 9 -24.02 -29.17 17.04
C ARG A 9 -22.59 -29.67 17.29
N SER A 10 -22.44 -30.79 17.97
CA SER A 10 -21.13 -31.39 18.22
C SER A 10 -20.42 -31.79 16.93
N GLY A 11 -21.15 -32.28 15.93
CA GLY A 11 -20.62 -32.54 14.59
C GLY A 11 -20.10 -31.26 13.92
N THR A 12 -20.91 -30.18 13.94
CA THR A 12 -20.49 -28.86 13.43
C THR A 12 -19.26 -28.32 14.16
N LYS A 13 -19.21 -28.46 15.50
CA LYS A 13 -18.03 -28.09 16.31
C LYS A 13 -16.79 -28.85 15.86
N GLY A 14 -16.89 -30.16 15.61
CA GLY A 14 -15.76 -30.95 15.09
C GLY A 14 -15.22 -30.43 13.75
N HIS A 15 -16.10 -30.01 12.83
CA HIS A 15 -15.68 -29.39 11.57
C HIS A 15 -15.02 -28.02 11.77
N MET A 16 -15.52 -27.23 12.72
CA MET A 16 -14.91 -25.95 13.11
C MET A 16 -13.51 -26.18 13.67
N THR A 17 -13.36 -27.08 14.65
CA THR A 17 -12.06 -27.40 15.28
C THR A 17 -11.03 -27.83 14.23
N ARG A 18 -11.43 -28.63 13.24
CA ARG A 18 -10.54 -28.99 12.12
C ARG A 18 -10.11 -27.77 11.31
N SER A 19 -11.04 -26.87 11.00
CA SER A 19 -10.75 -25.64 10.24
C SER A 19 -9.85 -24.69 11.04
N ILE A 20 -10.08 -24.55 12.34
CA ILE A 20 -9.23 -23.79 13.27
C ILE A 20 -7.81 -24.39 13.31
N GLY A 21 -7.68 -25.71 13.38
CA GLY A 21 -6.37 -26.37 13.33
C GLY A 21 -5.59 -26.06 12.05
N LEU A 22 -6.26 -26.00 10.89
CA LEU A 22 -5.63 -25.58 9.64
C LEU A 22 -5.21 -24.10 9.67
N ILE A 23 -6.04 -23.22 10.22
CA ILE A 23 -5.74 -21.78 10.37
C ILE A 23 -4.53 -21.57 11.28
N ASN A 24 -4.45 -22.30 12.41
CA ASN A 24 -3.33 -22.23 13.33
C ASN A 24 -1.99 -22.60 12.67
N GLY A 25 -2.01 -23.47 11.65
CA GLY A 25 -0.85 -23.80 10.84
C GLY A 25 -0.24 -22.61 10.07
N TYR A 26 -1.01 -21.53 9.86
CA TYR A 26 -0.52 -20.32 9.20
C TYR A 26 0.12 -19.30 10.15
N ALA A 27 -0.04 -19.44 11.47
CA ALA A 27 0.34 -18.41 12.44
C ALA A 27 1.80 -17.94 12.27
N ASN A 28 2.73 -18.87 12.05
CA ASN A 28 4.16 -18.57 11.91
C ASN A 28 4.68 -18.74 10.47
N LYS A 29 3.78 -18.87 9.49
CA LYS A 29 4.14 -19.19 8.11
C LYS A 29 4.17 -17.92 7.27
N VAL A 30 5.26 -17.68 6.52
CA VAL A 30 5.25 -16.66 5.46
C VAL A 30 4.34 -17.18 4.35
N MET A 31 3.27 -16.46 4.07
CA MET A 31 2.29 -16.89 3.08
C MET A 31 2.77 -16.56 1.67
N ASN A 32 2.37 -17.36 0.70
CA ASN A 32 2.35 -16.99 -0.73
C ASN A 32 0.90 -16.73 -1.20
N GLN A 33 0.71 -16.36 -2.47
CA GLN A 33 -0.61 -16.04 -3.01
C GLN A 33 -1.60 -17.21 -2.91
N GLN A 34 -1.13 -18.44 -3.15
CA GLN A 34 -1.98 -19.63 -3.06
C GLN A 34 -2.43 -19.90 -1.62
N GLU A 35 -1.55 -19.64 -0.66
CA GLU A 35 -1.80 -19.79 0.77
C GLU A 35 -2.75 -18.70 1.29
N ALA A 36 -2.59 -17.46 0.83
CA ALA A 36 -3.53 -16.38 1.12
C ALA A 36 -4.94 -16.71 0.62
N ASN A 37 -5.07 -17.19 -0.63
CA ASN A 37 -6.34 -17.65 -1.19
C ASN A 37 -6.93 -18.83 -0.40
N SER A 38 -6.08 -19.77 0.02
CA SER A 38 -6.50 -20.93 0.82
C SER A 38 -7.01 -20.50 2.20
N LEU A 39 -6.37 -19.51 2.82
CA LEU A 39 -6.77 -18.95 4.11
C LEU A 39 -8.12 -18.22 4.01
N GLU A 40 -8.39 -17.52 2.91
CA GLU A 40 -9.69 -16.87 2.64
C GLU A 40 -10.83 -17.90 2.50
N VAL A 41 -10.56 -19.02 1.81
CA VAL A 41 -11.52 -20.13 1.72
C VAL A 41 -11.79 -20.76 3.10
N LEU A 42 -10.74 -20.93 3.92
CA LEU A 42 -10.87 -21.42 5.30
C LEU A 42 -11.67 -20.46 6.18
N GLU A 43 -11.46 -19.15 6.05
CA GLU A 43 -12.22 -18.10 6.74
C GLU A 43 -13.72 -18.20 6.41
N GLY A 44 -14.05 -18.27 5.11
CA GLY A 44 -15.43 -18.39 4.65
C GLY A 44 -16.10 -19.66 5.18
N LYS A 45 -15.39 -20.79 5.14
CA LYS A 45 -15.88 -22.07 5.69
C LYS A 45 -16.09 -22.00 7.20
N LEU A 46 -15.13 -21.45 7.94
CA LEU A 46 -15.21 -21.32 9.39
C LEU A 46 -16.38 -20.42 9.79
N LYS A 47 -16.61 -19.31 9.07
CA LYS A 47 -17.74 -18.41 9.26
C LYS A 47 -19.07 -19.14 9.11
N GLY A 48 -19.28 -19.86 8.00
CA GLY A 48 -20.54 -20.58 7.77
C GLY A 48 -20.80 -21.69 8.80
N LEU A 49 -19.75 -22.41 9.22
CA LEU A 49 -19.86 -23.41 10.28
C LEU A 49 -20.22 -22.78 11.62
N TYR A 50 -19.59 -21.65 11.97
CA TYR A 50 -19.88 -20.93 13.22
C TYR A 50 -21.30 -20.36 13.25
N GLU A 51 -21.79 -19.83 12.13
CA GLU A 51 -23.19 -19.36 12.02
C GLU A 51 -24.17 -20.49 12.29
N THR A 52 -23.94 -21.67 11.69
CA THR A 52 -24.74 -22.87 11.95
C THR A 52 -24.66 -23.30 13.42
N TYR A 53 -23.47 -23.27 14.01
CA TYR A 53 -23.25 -23.62 15.41
C TYR A 53 -24.00 -22.68 16.36
N VAL A 54 -23.99 -21.36 16.10
CA VAL A 54 -24.68 -20.36 16.93
C VAL A 54 -26.19 -20.57 16.88
N ILE A 55 -26.75 -20.83 15.70
CA ILE A 55 -28.18 -21.15 15.53
C ILE A 55 -28.54 -22.40 16.35
N ALA A 56 -27.78 -23.49 16.19
CA ALA A 56 -28.03 -24.73 16.93
C ALA A 56 -27.89 -24.54 18.45
N SER A 57 -26.92 -23.74 18.90
CA SER A 57 -26.71 -23.45 20.33
C SER A 57 -27.86 -22.64 20.94
N ARG A 58 -28.40 -21.67 20.19
CA ARG A 58 -29.59 -20.92 20.59
C ARG A 58 -30.80 -21.85 20.72
N ASP A 59 -31.05 -22.69 19.72
CA ASP A 59 -32.20 -23.61 19.72
C ASP A 59 -32.11 -24.64 20.86
N ILE A 60 -30.89 -25.09 21.22
CA ILE A 60 -30.65 -25.96 22.38
C ILE A 60 -31.02 -25.24 23.68
N LEU A 61 -30.53 -24.01 23.88
CA LEU A 61 -30.82 -23.22 25.08
C LEU A 61 -32.31 -22.91 25.22
N GLU A 62 -33.00 -22.55 24.13
CA GLU A 62 -34.45 -22.32 24.14
C GLU A 62 -35.22 -23.58 24.55
N LYS A 63 -34.85 -24.74 24.01
CA LYS A 63 -35.51 -26.00 24.35
C LYS A 63 -35.23 -26.45 25.78
N LEU A 64 -34.02 -26.24 26.30
CA LEU A 64 -33.68 -26.53 27.69
C LEU A 64 -34.49 -25.68 28.66
N ARG A 65 -34.65 -24.38 28.38
CA ARG A 65 -35.52 -23.49 29.16
C ARG A 65 -36.97 -23.96 29.10
N ALA A 66 -37.47 -24.32 27.92
CA ALA A 66 -38.84 -24.82 27.75
C ALA A 66 -39.10 -26.14 28.48
N SER A 67 -38.09 -27.01 28.61
CA SER A 67 -38.18 -28.27 29.36
C SER A 67 -37.91 -28.15 30.86
N LYS A 68 -37.75 -26.92 31.40
CA LYS A 68 -37.38 -26.66 32.80
C LYS A 68 -36.08 -27.38 33.22
N ALA A 69 -35.06 -27.33 32.36
CA ALA A 69 -33.71 -27.81 32.67
C ALA A 69 -33.17 -27.17 33.96
N THR A 70 -32.22 -27.84 34.62
CA THR A 70 -31.60 -27.31 35.83
C THR A 70 -30.73 -26.10 35.50
N GLN A 71 -30.43 -25.27 36.50
CA GLN A 71 -29.51 -24.14 36.32
C GLN A 71 -28.11 -24.63 35.93
N GLU A 72 -27.67 -25.75 36.50
CA GLU A 72 -26.39 -26.38 36.18
C GLU A 72 -26.31 -26.80 34.70
N GLU A 73 -27.36 -27.42 34.15
CA GLU A 73 -27.43 -27.78 32.73
C GLU A 73 -27.40 -26.55 31.80
N LEU A 74 -27.97 -25.41 32.23
CA LEU A 74 -27.93 -24.15 31.50
C LEU A 74 -26.53 -23.54 31.52
N ASP A 75 -25.86 -23.54 32.68
CA ASP A 75 -24.53 -22.98 32.88
C ASP A 75 -23.46 -23.79 32.11
N GLU A 76 -23.59 -25.12 32.08
CA GLU A 76 -22.76 -26.00 31.24
C GLU A 76 -22.87 -25.66 29.76
N GLU A 77 -24.09 -25.48 29.26
CA GLU A 77 -24.33 -25.13 27.85
C GLU A 77 -23.82 -23.74 27.49
N GLN A 78 -23.93 -22.78 28.41
CA GLN A 78 -23.31 -21.45 28.24
C GLN A 78 -21.79 -21.55 28.21
N THR A 79 -21.20 -22.34 29.10
CA THR A 79 -19.74 -22.56 29.16
C THR A 79 -19.21 -23.13 27.85
N ILE A 80 -19.87 -24.16 27.30
CA ILE A 80 -19.50 -24.76 26.01
C ILE A 80 -19.54 -23.71 24.88
N THR A 81 -20.56 -22.85 24.88
CA THR A 81 -20.75 -21.81 23.86
C THR A 81 -19.65 -20.75 23.94
N LEU A 82 -19.31 -20.31 25.15
CA LEU A 82 -18.25 -19.31 25.40
C LEU A 82 -16.87 -19.85 25.00
N GLN A 83 -16.55 -21.08 25.38
CA GLN A 83 -15.29 -21.72 24.98
C GLN A 83 -15.16 -21.80 23.45
N THR A 84 -16.22 -22.20 22.75
CA THR A 84 -16.21 -22.23 21.29
C THR A 84 -16.13 -20.83 20.66
N GLN A 85 -16.69 -19.80 21.31
CA GLN A 85 -16.51 -18.42 20.85
C GLN A 85 -15.05 -17.97 20.97
N ASP A 86 -14.37 -18.29 22.07
CA ASP A 86 -12.96 -17.97 22.29
C ASP A 86 -12.05 -18.62 21.22
N GLU A 87 -12.25 -19.91 20.95
CA GLU A 87 -11.54 -20.63 19.87
C GLU A 87 -11.68 -19.92 18.51
N ILE A 88 -12.89 -19.41 18.22
CA ILE A 88 -13.20 -18.71 16.96
C ILE A 88 -12.56 -17.33 16.91
N LEU A 89 -12.54 -16.60 18.03
CA LEU A 89 -11.88 -15.31 18.13
C LEU A 89 -10.37 -15.45 17.90
N GLY A 90 -9.73 -16.47 18.49
CA GLY A 90 -8.32 -16.77 18.25
C GLY A 90 -8.02 -17.03 16.77
N ALA A 91 -8.82 -17.89 16.12
CA ALA A 91 -8.66 -18.17 14.69
C ALA A 91 -8.84 -16.92 13.81
N ARG A 92 -9.82 -16.07 14.12
CA ARG A 92 -10.05 -14.80 13.41
C ARG A 92 -8.90 -13.81 13.59
N ALA A 93 -8.30 -13.75 14.77
CA ALA A 93 -7.14 -12.90 15.02
C ALA A 93 -5.96 -13.31 14.12
N ILE A 94 -5.70 -14.61 14.01
CA ILE A 94 -4.67 -15.15 13.10
C ILE A 94 -4.98 -14.77 11.65
N ILE A 95 -6.21 -15.02 11.18
CA ILE A 95 -6.59 -14.67 9.80
C ILE A 95 -6.35 -13.18 9.52
N LYS A 96 -6.82 -12.32 10.42
CA LYS A 96 -6.66 -10.86 10.30
C LYS A 96 -5.18 -10.46 10.22
N GLN A 97 -4.37 -10.99 11.14
CA GLN A 97 -2.93 -10.71 11.19
C GLN A 97 -2.25 -11.15 9.89
N LYS A 98 -2.46 -12.41 9.49
CA LYS A 98 -1.81 -12.98 8.30
C LYS A 98 -2.24 -12.26 7.01
N LYS A 99 -3.51 -11.89 6.88
CA LYS A 99 -4.01 -11.11 5.75
C LYS A 99 -3.33 -9.74 5.66
N GLN A 100 -3.10 -9.09 6.81
CA GLN A 100 -2.39 -7.81 6.86
C GLN A 100 -0.91 -7.98 6.46
N GLU A 101 -0.21 -8.95 7.04
CA GLU A 101 1.19 -9.24 6.71
C GLU A 101 1.39 -9.52 5.21
N TRP A 102 0.48 -10.29 4.60
CA TRP A 102 0.53 -10.56 3.16
C TRP A 102 0.32 -9.30 2.30
N LEU A 103 -0.64 -8.45 2.67
CA LEU A 103 -0.88 -7.20 1.95
C LEU A 103 0.32 -6.26 2.02
N ASP A 104 0.98 -6.21 3.18
CA ASP A 104 2.16 -5.37 3.36
C ASP A 104 3.37 -5.92 2.59
N ASP A 105 3.60 -7.24 2.62
CA ASP A 105 4.64 -7.91 1.84
C ASP A 105 4.41 -7.76 0.32
N GLU A 106 3.16 -7.84 -0.15
CA GLU A 106 2.82 -7.60 -1.56
C GLU A 106 3.05 -6.14 -1.98
N ARG A 107 2.72 -5.18 -1.09
CA ARG A 107 3.04 -3.76 -1.32
C ARG A 107 4.54 -3.56 -1.42
N ASP A 108 5.32 -4.12 -0.51
CA ASP A 108 6.78 -4.00 -0.49
C ASP A 108 7.42 -4.62 -1.74
N ARG A 109 6.94 -5.79 -2.19
CA ARG A 109 7.36 -6.39 -3.47
C ARG A 109 7.09 -5.46 -4.64
N ARG A 110 5.91 -4.85 -4.69
CA ARG A 110 5.51 -3.94 -5.76
C ARG A 110 6.34 -2.66 -5.75
N LEU A 111 6.60 -2.09 -4.58
CA LEU A 111 7.48 -0.93 -4.42
C LEU A 111 8.90 -1.23 -4.89
N LEU A 112 9.46 -2.39 -4.53
CA LEU A 112 10.79 -2.80 -4.98
C LEU A 112 10.84 -2.94 -6.50
N THR A 113 9.79 -3.50 -7.11
CA THR A 113 9.69 -3.66 -8.56
C THR A 113 9.62 -2.31 -9.27
N LEU A 114 8.82 -1.37 -8.76
CA LEU A 114 8.72 -0.02 -9.32
C LEU A 114 10.05 0.73 -9.20
N PHE A 115 10.71 0.67 -8.04
CA PHE A 115 12.02 1.27 -7.84
C PHE A 115 13.06 0.73 -8.82
N GLN A 116 13.10 -0.60 -9.01
CA GLN A 116 13.98 -1.23 -9.99
C GLN A 116 13.68 -0.76 -11.41
N ALA A 117 12.41 -0.70 -11.81
CA ALA A 117 11.99 -0.23 -13.13
C ALA A 117 12.38 1.23 -13.37
N THR A 118 12.19 2.11 -12.38
CA THR A 118 12.57 3.53 -12.46
C THR A 118 14.07 3.71 -12.62
N ASN A 119 14.86 2.95 -11.86
CA ASN A 119 16.33 2.98 -11.98
C ASN A 119 16.79 2.49 -13.36
N GLN A 120 16.18 1.42 -13.89
CA GLN A 120 16.46 0.94 -15.24
C GLN A 120 16.11 1.99 -16.29
N ALA A 121 14.94 2.60 -16.21
CA ALA A 121 14.51 3.66 -17.14
C ALA A 121 15.46 4.87 -17.11
N SER A 122 15.89 5.29 -15.91
CA SER A 122 16.85 6.39 -15.73
C SER A 122 18.21 6.08 -16.36
N ASN A 123 18.71 4.86 -16.17
CA ASN A 123 19.95 4.40 -16.80
C ASN A 123 19.85 4.36 -18.33
N LEU A 124 18.71 3.89 -18.87
CA LEU A 124 18.46 3.86 -20.32
C LEU A 124 18.39 5.28 -20.91
N ALA A 125 17.75 6.21 -20.21
CA ALA A 125 17.67 7.61 -20.63
C ALA A 125 19.06 8.29 -20.62
N ALA A 126 19.86 8.04 -19.58
CA ALA A 126 21.23 8.56 -19.49
C ALA A 126 22.13 8.02 -20.62
N ASN A 127 22.03 6.73 -20.91
CA ASN A 127 22.77 6.10 -22.01
C ASN A 127 22.36 6.69 -23.37
N GLN A 128 21.06 6.85 -23.62
CA GLN A 128 20.56 7.47 -24.85
C GLN A 128 21.01 8.93 -25.01
N ALA A 129 20.92 9.73 -23.94
CA ALA A 129 21.38 11.12 -23.95
C ALA A 129 22.89 11.21 -24.27
N THR A 130 23.69 10.29 -23.71
CA THR A 130 25.13 10.21 -23.98
C THR A 130 25.40 9.88 -25.45
N SER A 131 24.71 8.87 -26.00
CA SER A 131 24.83 8.50 -27.42
C SER A 131 24.41 9.64 -28.36
N GLN A 132 23.33 10.36 -28.04
CA GLN A 132 22.88 11.52 -28.81
C GLN A 132 23.90 12.67 -28.76
N ALA A 133 24.47 12.96 -27.59
CA ALA A 133 25.50 13.98 -27.45
C ALA A 133 26.76 13.64 -28.28
N GLN A 134 27.20 12.37 -28.28
CA GLN A 134 28.31 11.90 -29.12
C GLN A 134 28.00 12.07 -30.62
N MET A 135 26.79 11.70 -31.06
CA MET A 135 26.36 11.90 -32.45
C MET A 135 26.31 13.38 -32.84
N ALA A 136 25.78 14.24 -31.96
CA ALA A 136 25.73 15.69 -32.18
C ALA A 136 27.14 16.31 -32.28
N GLN A 137 28.08 15.86 -31.44
CA GLN A 137 29.49 16.28 -31.51
C GLN A 137 30.15 15.86 -32.82
N LEU A 138 29.85 14.64 -33.33
CA LEU A 138 30.38 14.18 -34.62
C LEU A 138 29.84 15.05 -35.78
N ILE A 139 28.55 15.38 -35.78
CA ILE A 139 27.95 16.29 -36.76
C ILE A 139 28.60 17.68 -36.70
N ALA A 140 28.80 18.23 -35.51
CA ALA A 140 29.42 19.55 -35.33
C ALA A 140 30.88 19.59 -35.86
N GLN A 141 31.66 18.53 -35.65
CA GLN A 141 33.01 18.41 -36.20
C GLN A 141 33.02 18.38 -37.74
N ILE A 142 32.07 17.66 -38.36
CA ILE A 142 31.93 17.61 -39.82
C ILE A 142 31.57 19.00 -40.38
N VAL A 143 30.61 19.71 -39.75
CA VAL A 143 30.18 21.04 -40.20
C VAL A 143 31.31 22.08 -40.07
N ALA A 144 32.07 22.05 -38.97
CA ALA A 144 33.18 22.98 -38.74
C ALA A 144 34.36 22.79 -39.72
N ALA A 145 34.50 21.60 -40.32
CA ALA A 145 35.55 21.30 -41.29
C ALA A 145 35.24 21.80 -42.72
N ILE A 146 34.04 22.32 -42.98
CA ILE A 146 33.70 22.94 -44.27
C ILE A 146 34.21 24.40 -44.27
N PRO A 147 35.18 24.78 -45.12
CA PRO A 147 35.68 26.15 -45.18
C PRO A 147 34.58 27.09 -45.69
N ALA A 148 34.25 28.12 -44.91
CA ALA A 148 33.29 29.15 -45.31
C ALA A 148 33.86 30.01 -46.46
N PRO A 149 33.05 30.39 -47.47
CA PRO A 149 33.45 31.40 -48.44
C PRO A 149 33.63 32.77 -47.76
N PRO A 150 34.57 33.62 -48.20
CA PRO A 150 34.81 34.92 -47.57
C PRO A 150 33.63 35.86 -47.87
N ALA A 151 32.96 36.36 -46.82
CA ALA A 151 31.96 37.42 -46.93
C ALA A 151 32.47 38.71 -46.25
N PRO A 152 32.08 39.90 -46.74
CA PRO A 152 32.72 41.17 -46.41
C PRO A 152 32.29 41.73 -45.05
N VAL A 153 33.21 42.49 -44.43
CA VAL A 153 33.07 43.14 -43.14
C VAL A 153 32.17 44.39 -43.21
N ILE A 154 31.13 44.47 -42.38
CA ILE A 154 30.54 45.74 -41.94
C ILE A 154 30.23 45.65 -40.44
N ASN A 155 30.74 46.64 -39.70
CA ASN A 155 30.68 46.79 -38.25
C ASN A 155 29.57 47.79 -37.90
N VAL A 156 28.53 47.42 -37.16
CA VAL A 156 27.65 48.41 -36.47
C VAL A 156 27.06 47.83 -35.17
N THR A 157 27.38 48.51 -34.06
CA THR A 157 26.62 48.77 -32.81
C THR A 157 25.96 47.65 -31.97
N ALA A 158 26.53 47.51 -30.76
CA ALA A 158 25.93 47.61 -29.41
C ALA A 158 24.68 46.77 -29.00
N ALA A 159 24.88 46.06 -27.88
CA ALA A 159 24.08 45.05 -27.17
C ALA A 159 22.68 45.48 -26.65
N PRO A 160 21.83 44.55 -26.14
CA PRO A 160 22.05 44.01 -24.78
C PRO A 160 21.85 42.48 -24.58
N ALA A 161 22.70 41.97 -23.68
CA ALA A 161 22.54 40.88 -22.70
C ALA A 161 22.10 39.45 -23.13
N PRO A 162 22.95 38.42 -22.93
CA PRO A 162 22.46 37.07 -22.70
C PRO A 162 21.97 36.97 -21.24
N ALA A 163 20.72 36.55 -21.06
CA ALA A 163 20.23 36.13 -19.75
C ALA A 163 21.12 35.03 -19.18
N PRO A 164 21.42 35.02 -17.86
CA PRO A 164 22.24 33.97 -17.29
C PRO A 164 21.50 32.64 -17.40
N ALA A 165 22.07 31.68 -18.13
CA ALA A 165 21.68 30.30 -18.00
C ALA A 165 21.93 29.89 -16.55
N VAL A 166 20.85 29.66 -15.80
CA VAL A 166 20.92 29.18 -14.42
C VAL A 166 21.68 27.86 -14.45
N GLN A 167 22.92 27.88 -13.98
CA GLN A 167 23.64 26.66 -13.65
C GLN A 167 22.85 25.98 -12.54
N SER A 168 22.14 24.91 -12.86
CA SER A 168 21.53 24.06 -11.85
C SER A 168 22.64 23.34 -11.11
N ILE A 169 23.11 23.96 -10.03
CA ILE A 169 23.92 23.31 -9.02
C ILE A 169 23.05 22.16 -8.51
N ARG A 170 23.36 20.93 -8.91
CA ARG A 170 22.74 19.73 -8.33
C ARG A 170 23.36 19.51 -6.96
N LEU A 171 22.79 20.18 -5.95
CA LEU A 171 23.07 19.85 -4.55
C LEU A 171 22.59 18.41 -4.26
N PRO A 172 23.24 17.68 -3.34
CA PRO A 172 22.73 16.39 -2.88
C PRO A 172 21.31 16.59 -2.36
N GLN A 173 20.32 15.91 -2.94
CA GLN A 173 18.93 16.04 -2.51
C GLN A 173 18.83 15.67 -1.02
N ARG A 174 18.47 16.67 -0.21
CA ARG A 174 18.16 16.50 1.21
C ARG A 174 16.99 15.51 1.31
N GLN A 175 17.19 14.39 1.99
CA GLN A 175 16.16 13.36 2.17
C GLN A 175 14.93 13.97 2.83
N ILE A 176 13.81 13.98 2.13
CA ILE A 176 12.52 14.38 2.69
C ILE A 176 12.09 13.30 3.69
N LYS A 177 11.86 13.68 4.94
CA LYS A 177 11.30 12.76 5.94
C LYS A 177 9.81 12.55 5.68
N HIS A 178 9.32 11.34 5.94
CA HIS A 178 7.90 11.05 5.82
C HIS A 178 7.08 11.81 6.87
N PHE A 179 5.94 12.34 6.46
CA PHE A 179 5.03 13.07 7.32
C PHE A 179 3.84 12.20 7.73
N ARG A 180 3.61 12.06 9.04
CA ARG A 180 2.56 11.18 9.59
C ARG A 180 1.27 11.90 9.99
N GLY A 181 1.25 13.24 9.93
CA GLY A 181 0.13 14.07 10.40
C GLY A 181 0.41 14.89 11.66
N ASP A 182 1.65 14.93 12.17
CA ASP A 182 1.99 15.79 13.31
C ASP A 182 2.16 17.24 12.87
N VAL A 183 1.25 18.12 13.28
CA VAL A 183 1.22 19.55 12.91
C VAL A 183 2.55 20.25 13.24
N LEU A 184 3.27 19.83 14.28
CA LEU A 184 4.55 20.43 14.66
C LEU A 184 5.66 20.14 13.64
N GLU A 185 5.56 19.03 12.90
CA GLU A 185 6.50 18.64 11.85
C GLU A 185 6.12 19.18 10.47
N TRP A 186 4.90 19.74 10.31
CA TRP A 186 4.35 20.17 9.02
C TRP A 186 5.23 21.21 8.33
N THR A 187 5.64 22.26 9.04
CA THR A 187 6.47 23.32 8.46
C THR A 187 7.80 22.77 7.94
N GLN A 188 8.45 21.88 8.70
CA GLN A 188 9.72 21.29 8.30
C GLN A 188 9.57 20.36 7.09
N PHE A 189 8.49 19.58 7.08
CA PHE A 189 8.13 18.72 5.96
C PHE A 189 7.86 19.54 4.69
N TRP A 190 6.97 20.53 4.78
CA TRP A 190 6.55 21.34 3.64
C TRP A 190 7.72 22.11 3.03
N GLU A 191 8.58 22.74 3.83
CA GLU A 191 9.78 23.43 3.32
C GLU A 191 10.71 22.48 2.55
N SER A 192 10.86 21.24 3.05
CA SER A 192 11.69 20.21 2.40
C SER A 192 11.04 19.69 1.11
N PHE A 193 9.74 19.42 1.14
CA PHE A 193 8.96 18.97 -0.01
C PHE A 193 8.85 20.07 -1.08
N ASN A 194 8.71 21.32 -0.65
CA ASN A 194 8.59 22.47 -1.52
C ASN A 194 9.86 22.64 -2.35
N ALA A 195 11.01 22.71 -1.68
CA ALA A 195 12.31 22.89 -2.32
C ALA A 195 12.73 21.72 -3.24
N ALA A 196 12.25 20.50 -2.96
CA ALA A 196 12.64 19.30 -3.69
C ALA A 196 11.67 18.93 -4.83
N VAL A 197 10.36 19.14 -4.62
CA VAL A 197 9.30 18.62 -5.49
C VAL A 197 8.37 19.74 -5.96
N HIS A 198 7.80 20.56 -5.07
CA HIS A 198 6.80 21.56 -5.46
C HIS A 198 7.38 22.65 -6.39
N SER A 199 8.58 23.14 -6.10
CA SER A 199 9.27 24.17 -6.90
C SER A 199 9.94 23.61 -8.16
N SER A 200 9.83 22.30 -8.41
CA SER A 200 10.38 21.66 -9.60
C SER A 200 9.45 21.84 -10.82
N SER A 201 10.00 21.57 -12.00
CA SER A 201 9.27 21.61 -13.28
C SER A 201 8.40 20.36 -13.53
N LEU A 202 8.16 19.51 -12.52
CA LEU A 202 7.30 18.34 -12.64
C LEU A 202 5.84 18.74 -12.88
N SER A 203 5.06 17.87 -13.54
CA SER A 203 3.62 18.10 -13.66
C SER A 203 2.95 17.96 -12.29
N ASN A 204 1.82 18.64 -12.09
CA ASN A 204 1.10 18.58 -10.83
C ASN A 204 0.64 17.16 -10.47
N VAL A 205 0.31 16.33 -11.47
CA VAL A 205 0.02 14.90 -11.27
C VAL A 205 1.24 14.16 -10.73
N GLN A 206 2.43 14.43 -11.25
CA GLN A 206 3.68 13.83 -10.76
C GLN A 206 4.02 14.33 -9.36
N LYS A 207 3.87 15.63 -9.10
CA LYS A 207 4.05 16.21 -7.77
C LYS A 207 3.09 15.60 -6.75
N PHE A 208 1.86 15.29 -7.18
CA PHE A 208 0.87 14.66 -6.33
C PHE A 208 1.23 13.22 -5.99
N ASP A 209 1.76 12.48 -6.95
CA ASP A 209 2.26 11.12 -6.72
C ASP A 209 3.37 11.13 -5.66
N TYR A 210 4.35 12.02 -5.82
CA TYR A 210 5.39 12.23 -4.81
C TYR A 210 4.82 12.64 -3.45
N LEU A 211 3.85 13.56 -3.40
CA LEU A 211 3.21 13.95 -2.15
C LEU A 211 2.63 12.72 -1.43
N LYS A 212 1.89 11.87 -2.14
CA LYS A 212 1.29 10.64 -1.57
C LYS A 212 2.35 9.64 -1.07
N GLU A 213 3.52 9.57 -1.70
CA GLU A 213 4.61 8.70 -1.24
C GLU A 213 5.22 9.13 0.10
N TYR A 214 5.35 10.45 0.32
CA TYR A 214 5.93 11.00 1.55
C TYR A 214 4.94 11.14 2.71
N LEU A 215 3.64 11.03 2.45
CA LEU A 215 2.61 10.97 3.48
C LEU A 215 2.46 9.56 4.04
N LYS A 216 2.27 9.45 5.35
CA LYS A 216 1.99 8.20 6.09
C LYS A 216 0.91 8.46 7.14
N GLY A 217 0.39 7.40 7.75
CA GLY A 217 -0.56 7.52 8.86
C GLY A 217 -1.83 8.29 8.48
N GLU A 218 -2.26 9.19 9.36
CA GLU A 218 -3.50 9.98 9.19
C GLU A 218 -3.40 10.93 8.00
N ALA A 219 -2.25 11.56 7.79
CA ALA A 219 -2.05 12.46 6.67
C ALA A 219 -2.25 11.75 5.32
N TYR A 220 -1.77 10.51 5.18
CA TYR A 220 -1.99 9.72 3.96
C TYR A 220 -3.47 9.39 3.74
N LEU A 221 -4.21 9.03 4.79
CA LEU A 221 -5.62 8.63 4.67
C LEU A 221 -6.51 9.75 4.11
N LEU A 222 -6.19 11.01 4.41
CA LEU A 222 -6.91 12.17 3.88
C LEU A 222 -6.76 12.30 2.36
N VAL A 223 -5.55 12.06 1.84
CA VAL A 223 -5.21 12.31 0.43
C VAL A 223 -5.27 11.05 -0.44
N ASN A 224 -5.32 9.86 0.18
CA ASN A 224 -5.38 8.59 -0.54
C ASN A 224 -6.65 8.43 -1.36
N ASN A 225 -7.77 8.97 -0.88
CA ASN A 225 -9.09 8.88 -1.54
C ASN A 225 -9.23 9.82 -2.75
N LEU A 226 -8.27 10.73 -2.94
CA LEU A 226 -8.24 11.62 -4.09
C LEU A 226 -7.54 10.92 -5.28
N GLU A 227 -8.18 10.99 -6.44
CA GLU A 227 -7.62 10.51 -7.70
C GLU A 227 -6.39 11.34 -8.11
N LEU A 228 -5.39 10.69 -8.71
CA LEU A 228 -4.16 11.32 -9.20
C LEU A 228 -4.44 12.23 -10.40
N THR A 229 -4.97 13.42 -10.13
CA THR A 229 -5.31 14.44 -11.12
C THR A 229 -4.66 15.76 -10.76
N ASP A 230 -4.49 16.63 -11.76
CA ASP A 230 -3.93 17.97 -11.61
C ASP A 230 -4.77 18.81 -10.63
N ALA A 231 -6.11 18.76 -10.79
CA ALA A 231 -7.04 19.46 -9.93
C ALA A 231 -6.93 19.03 -8.46
N ASN A 232 -6.80 17.72 -8.20
CA ASN A 232 -6.69 17.20 -6.85
C ASN A 232 -5.35 17.50 -6.18
N TYR A 233 -4.28 17.73 -6.95
CA TYR A 233 -3.02 18.20 -6.39
C TYR A 233 -3.17 19.58 -5.75
N GLN A 234 -3.87 20.50 -6.42
CA GLN A 234 -4.11 21.84 -5.90
C GLN A 234 -4.97 21.80 -4.63
N VAL A 235 -6.04 21.00 -4.64
CA VAL A 235 -6.88 20.79 -3.45
C VAL A 235 -6.07 20.22 -2.27
N ALA A 236 -5.12 19.31 -2.55
CA ALA A 236 -4.30 18.69 -1.51
C ALA A 236 -3.24 19.60 -0.86
N ILE A 237 -2.98 20.79 -1.44
CA ILE A 237 -2.00 21.75 -0.91
C ILE A 237 -2.63 23.06 -0.42
N ASP A 238 -3.90 23.33 -0.76
CA ASP A 238 -4.65 24.53 -0.34
C ASP A 238 -5.49 24.32 0.94
N GLU A 239 -5.70 23.06 1.39
CA GLU A 239 -6.36 22.68 2.66
C GLU A 239 -5.34 22.32 3.75
#